data_AF-A0A9D2P7H1-F1
#
_entry.id   AF-A0A9D2P7H1-F1
#
_cell.length_a   1.000
_cell.length_b   1.000
_cell.length_c   1.000
_cell.angle_alpha   90.00
_cell.angle_beta   90.00
_cell.angle_gamma   90.00
#
_symmetry.space_group_name_H-M   'P 1'
#
loop_
_entity.id
_entity.type
_entity.pdbx_description
1 polymer ?
#
loop_
_entity_poly.entity_id
_entity_poly.type
_entity_poly.pdbx_seq_one_letter_code
_entity_poly.pdbx_strand_id
1 'polypeptide(L)'
;MKKILTEHKGELVLSSLVTLLPALAGWQMAWEAAAFLLGHWLVLLVVFSDRRNRDRQSKKAIRLILWVMPFLSLLVGGVMALLRRGVQSAGAGSAVMAMGFGLLFIVVGNYMPKIRQNSFMGIRVKWTLENEANWNASHRFGGKVWVAGGFACLAGAMLPVKAMGVVFPVVLVTVALAPIAYSYYYSKTQPAAEQAVSAPLPLWQKRAARAIVAAVAVIAVWTLLSGSTEIVYDSASFTVEASGWEDLTVPYSEIAAVEYLPAEDVPETGMRTYGLGNLRVSFGYFSNEAYGSYIRYTYDSCKDCVRLTRTDGSTILLNGPDQAATRAICDALAERVGN
;
A
#
# COMPACT_ATOMS: atom_id res chain seq x y z
N MET A 1 12.94 -23.95 -17.01
CA MET A 1 12.82 -22.55 -17.42
C MET A 1 12.67 -22.45 -18.93
N LYS A 2 13.62 -23.01 -19.72
CA LYS A 2 13.57 -22.97 -21.20
C LYS A 2 12.20 -23.34 -21.80
N LYS A 3 11.58 -24.45 -21.40
CA LYS A 3 10.26 -24.90 -21.91
C LYS A 3 9.12 -23.88 -21.70
N ILE A 4 9.01 -23.29 -20.51
CA ILE A 4 7.97 -22.28 -20.23
C ILE A 4 8.30 -20.95 -20.92
N LEU A 5 9.58 -20.55 -20.92
CA LEU A 5 10.04 -19.36 -21.64
C LEU A 5 9.72 -19.46 -23.14
N THR A 6 9.79 -20.65 -23.73
CA THR A 6 9.41 -20.88 -25.13
C THR A 6 7.89 -20.93 -25.31
N GLU A 7 7.15 -21.60 -24.43
CA GLU A 7 5.69 -21.74 -24.53
C GLU A 7 4.94 -20.41 -24.28
N HIS A 8 5.45 -19.55 -23.40
CA HIS A 8 4.81 -18.28 -23.01
C HIS A 8 5.62 -17.04 -23.46
N LYS A 9 6.54 -17.18 -24.42
CA LYS A 9 7.45 -16.10 -24.84
C LYS A 9 6.70 -14.81 -25.18
N GLY A 10 5.61 -14.90 -25.95
CA GLY A 10 4.79 -13.76 -26.33
C GLY A 10 4.11 -13.08 -25.13
N GLU A 11 3.49 -13.86 -24.24
CA GLU A 11 2.83 -13.34 -23.02
C GLU A 11 3.84 -12.73 -22.04
N LEU A 12 5.06 -13.26 -21.96
CA LEU A 12 6.15 -12.72 -21.12
C LEU A 12 6.67 -11.37 -21.63
N VAL A 13 6.89 -11.25 -22.94
CA VAL A 13 7.29 -9.98 -23.55
C VAL A 13 6.16 -8.97 -23.38
N LEU A 14 4.92 -9.36 -23.70
CA LEU A 14 3.76 -8.47 -23.58
C LEU A 14 3.54 -8.00 -22.13
N SER A 15 3.54 -8.91 -21.15
CA SER A 15 3.38 -8.53 -19.73
C SER A 15 4.50 -7.59 -19.26
N SER A 16 5.74 -7.83 -19.67
CA SER A 16 6.87 -6.94 -19.36
C SER A 16 6.70 -5.56 -19.97
N LEU A 17 6.27 -5.47 -21.24
CA LEU A 17 5.99 -4.20 -21.91
C LEU A 17 4.84 -3.44 -21.24
N VAL A 18 3.75 -4.14 -20.92
CA VAL A 18 2.59 -3.54 -20.23
C VAL A 18 2.99 -3.00 -18.85
N THR A 19 3.86 -3.73 -18.13
CA THR A 19 4.38 -3.29 -16.82
C THR A 19 5.16 -1.98 -16.92
N LEU A 20 5.78 -1.69 -18.06
CA LEU A 20 6.55 -0.48 -18.31
C LEU A 20 5.73 0.70 -18.85
N LEU A 21 4.46 0.50 -19.25
CA LEU A 21 3.64 1.57 -19.83
C LEU A 21 3.54 2.83 -18.94
N PRO A 22 3.43 2.75 -17.60
CA PRO A 22 3.43 3.94 -16.75
C PRO A 22 4.69 4.81 -16.89
N ALA A 23 5.84 4.23 -17.23
CA ALA A 23 7.08 4.99 -17.42
C ALA A 23 7.00 6.01 -18.56
N LEU A 24 6.11 5.79 -19.53
CA LEU A 24 5.90 6.72 -20.65
C LEU A 24 5.29 8.06 -20.21
N ALA A 25 4.68 8.10 -19.02
CA ALA A 25 4.08 9.32 -18.47
C ALA A 25 5.10 10.23 -17.74
N GLY A 26 6.37 9.83 -17.63
CA GLY A 26 7.46 10.69 -17.16
C GLY A 26 8.49 9.97 -16.28
N TRP A 27 9.63 10.62 -16.07
CA TRP A 27 10.77 10.07 -15.31
C TRP A 27 10.38 9.64 -13.88
N GLN A 28 9.49 10.38 -13.22
CA GLN A 28 9.02 10.00 -11.88
C GLN A 28 8.29 8.65 -11.84
N MET A 29 7.68 8.21 -12.95
CA MET A 29 6.98 6.92 -13.02
C MET A 29 7.88 5.79 -13.55
N ALA A 30 9.07 6.13 -14.04
CA ALA A 30 10.00 5.17 -14.62
C ALA A 30 10.60 4.24 -13.55
N TRP A 31 10.97 4.77 -12.37
CA TRP A 31 11.52 3.95 -11.30
C TRP A 31 10.48 3.01 -10.68
N GLU A 32 9.22 3.46 -10.56
CA GLU A 32 8.10 2.61 -10.10
C GLU A 32 7.84 1.46 -11.07
N ALA A 33 7.73 1.77 -12.37
CA ALA A 33 7.55 0.78 -13.42
C ALA A 33 8.72 -0.21 -13.48
N ALA A 34 9.96 0.26 -13.28
CA ALA A 34 11.14 -0.58 -13.19
C ALA A 34 11.10 -1.50 -11.95
N ALA A 35 10.65 -0.99 -10.80
CA ALA A 35 10.48 -1.78 -9.58
C ALA A 35 9.41 -2.88 -9.76
N PHE A 36 8.28 -2.55 -10.39
CA PHE A 36 7.26 -3.55 -10.74
C PHE A 36 7.78 -4.59 -11.74
N LEU A 37 8.58 -4.18 -12.73
CA LEU A 37 9.19 -5.11 -13.69
C LEU A 37 10.18 -6.05 -13.00
N LEU A 38 11.03 -5.52 -12.11
CA LEU A 38 11.95 -6.32 -11.31
C LEU A 38 11.19 -7.33 -10.46
N GLY A 39 10.14 -6.87 -9.76
CA GLY A 39 9.25 -7.72 -8.97
C GLY A 39 8.55 -8.79 -9.80
N HIS A 40 8.09 -8.45 -11.00
CA HIS A 40 7.49 -9.37 -11.97
C HIS A 40 8.45 -10.51 -12.32
N TRP A 41 9.67 -10.17 -12.74
CA TRP A 41 10.68 -11.18 -13.08
C TRP A 41 11.11 -11.99 -11.86
N LEU A 42 11.23 -11.38 -10.68
CA LEU A 42 11.53 -12.10 -9.43
C LEU A 42 10.44 -13.13 -9.10
N VAL A 43 9.16 -12.75 -9.16
CA VAL A 43 8.03 -13.66 -8.93
C VAL A 43 8.04 -14.80 -9.94
N LEU A 44 8.25 -14.51 -11.22
CA LEU A 44 8.32 -15.53 -12.27
C LEU A 44 9.51 -16.48 -12.06
N LEU A 45 10.69 -15.96 -11.69
CA LEU A 45 11.86 -16.77 -11.37
C LEU A 45 11.57 -17.72 -10.21
N VAL A 46 10.99 -17.20 -9.11
CA VAL A 46 10.65 -18.00 -7.93
C VAL A 46 9.60 -19.06 -8.28
N VAL A 47 8.50 -18.70 -8.95
CA VAL A 47 7.43 -19.63 -9.32
C VAL A 47 7.94 -20.72 -10.25
N PHE A 48 8.73 -20.37 -11.27
CA PHE A 48 9.24 -21.31 -12.28
C PHE A 48 10.50 -22.07 -11.85
N SER A 49 11.11 -21.70 -10.72
CA SER A 49 12.19 -22.47 -10.09
C SER A 49 11.68 -23.85 -9.64
N ASP A 50 10.43 -23.92 -9.16
CA ASP A 50 9.78 -25.17 -8.75
C ASP A 50 9.37 -26.02 -9.98
N ARG A 51 9.87 -27.25 -10.04
CA ARG A 51 9.50 -28.23 -11.08
C ARG A 51 8.01 -28.57 -11.02
N ARG A 52 7.39 -28.63 -9.84
CA ARG A 52 5.94 -28.92 -9.70
C ARG A 52 5.09 -27.85 -10.39
N ASN A 53 5.49 -26.59 -10.26
CA ASN A 53 4.81 -25.49 -10.93
C ASN A 53 4.97 -25.55 -12.45
N ARG A 54 6.15 -25.97 -12.92
CA ARG A 54 6.43 -26.04 -14.35
C ARG A 54 5.61 -27.09 -15.08
N ASP A 55 5.44 -28.26 -14.46
CA ASP A 55 4.96 -29.44 -15.17
C ASP A 55 3.50 -29.77 -14.88
N ARG A 56 2.95 -29.32 -13.73
CA ARG A 56 1.60 -29.71 -13.28
C ARG A 56 0.58 -28.57 -13.23
N GLN A 57 1.00 -27.31 -13.26
CA GLN A 57 0.08 -26.19 -13.11
C GLN A 57 -0.81 -25.96 -14.32
N SER A 58 -1.99 -25.40 -14.06
CA SER A 58 -2.90 -25.03 -15.14
C SER A 58 -2.36 -23.82 -15.89
N LYS A 59 -2.49 -23.82 -17.23
CA LYS A 59 -2.15 -22.65 -18.07
C LYS A 59 -2.87 -21.38 -17.59
N LYS A 60 -4.07 -21.54 -17.04
CA LYS A 60 -4.88 -20.47 -16.44
C LYS A 60 -4.18 -19.86 -15.22
N ALA A 61 -3.62 -20.65 -14.32
CA ALA A 61 -2.89 -20.16 -13.15
C ALA A 61 -1.59 -19.44 -13.55
N ILE A 62 -0.84 -19.96 -14.52
CA ILE A 62 0.37 -19.31 -15.05
C ILE A 62 0.02 -17.95 -15.65
N ARG A 63 -1.04 -17.89 -16.47
CA ARG A 63 -1.54 -16.63 -17.05
C ARG A 63 -1.93 -15.62 -15.97
N LEU A 64 -2.55 -16.05 -14.87
CA LEU A 64 -2.87 -15.14 -13.77
C LEU A 64 -1.61 -14.45 -13.24
N ILE A 65 -0.56 -15.21 -12.90
CA ILE A 65 0.70 -14.66 -12.39
C ILE A 65 1.31 -13.66 -13.37
N LEU A 66 1.29 -13.98 -14.66
CA LEU A 66 1.83 -13.13 -15.71
C LEU A 66 1.15 -11.75 -15.78
N TRP A 67 -0.11 -11.66 -15.37
CA TRP A 67 -0.92 -10.43 -15.51
C TRP A 67 -1.17 -9.67 -14.20
N VAL A 68 -0.91 -10.28 -13.03
CA VAL A 68 -1.07 -9.58 -11.73
C VAL A 68 -0.14 -8.36 -11.62
N MET A 69 1.15 -8.52 -11.91
CA MET A 69 2.12 -7.40 -11.80
C MET A 69 1.90 -6.31 -12.85
N PRO A 70 1.66 -6.62 -14.15
CA PRO A 70 1.30 -5.59 -15.12
C PRO A 70 0.04 -4.82 -14.72
N PHE A 71 -0.98 -5.51 -14.21
CA PHE A 71 -2.21 -4.87 -13.72
C PHE A 71 -1.93 -3.92 -12.55
N LEU A 72 -1.15 -4.36 -11.55
CA LEU A 72 -0.78 -3.51 -10.41
C LEU A 72 0.03 -2.29 -10.83
N SER A 73 0.96 -2.46 -11.77
CA SER A 73 1.74 -1.35 -12.34
C SER A 73 0.85 -0.32 -13.01
N LEU A 74 -0.11 -0.76 -13.85
CA LEU A 74 -1.08 0.12 -14.49
C LEU A 74 -2.02 0.80 -13.48
N LEU A 75 -2.44 0.08 -12.44
CA LEU A 75 -3.33 0.63 -11.42
C LEU A 75 -2.64 1.74 -10.63
N VAL A 76 -1.44 1.47 -10.10
CA VAL A 76 -0.67 2.45 -9.33
C VAL A 76 -0.27 3.62 -10.22
N GLY A 77 0.25 3.35 -11.42
CA GLY A 77 0.64 4.38 -12.37
C GLY A 77 -0.53 5.25 -12.82
N GLY A 78 -1.72 4.66 -13.03
CA GLY A 78 -2.93 5.39 -13.37
C GLY A 78 -3.39 6.32 -12.26
N VAL A 79 -3.34 5.86 -11.01
CA VAL A 79 -3.68 6.68 -9.83
C VAL A 79 -2.68 7.81 -9.66
N MET A 80 -1.39 7.54 -9.81
CA MET A 80 -0.35 8.58 -9.75
C MET A 80 -0.52 9.63 -10.85
N ALA A 81 -0.85 9.20 -12.07
CA ALA A 81 -1.14 10.11 -13.17
C ALA A 81 -2.40 10.99 -12.93
N LEU A 82 -3.45 10.44 -12.29
CA LEU A 82 -4.64 11.20 -11.91
C LEU A 82 -4.32 12.27 -10.86
N LEU A 83 -3.55 11.91 -9.83
CA LEU A 83 -3.12 12.83 -8.78
C LEU A 83 -2.30 13.99 -9.37
N ARG A 84 -1.40 13.70 -10.31
CA ARG A 84 -0.59 14.71 -11.01
C ARG A 84 -1.40 15.69 -11.87
N ARG A 85 -2.56 15.26 -12.38
CA ARG A 85 -3.46 16.13 -13.17
C ARG A 85 -4.31 17.07 -12.31
N GLY A 86 -4.03 17.16 -11.01
CA GLY A 86 -4.75 18.03 -10.10
C GLY A 86 -6.12 17.49 -9.68
N VAL A 87 -6.41 16.20 -9.93
CA VAL A 87 -7.58 15.53 -9.35
C VAL A 87 -7.30 15.29 -7.86
N GLN A 88 -7.38 16.36 -7.07
CA GLN A 88 -7.09 16.35 -5.62
C GLN A 88 -8.27 15.87 -4.77
N SER A 89 -9.37 15.39 -5.37
CA SER A 89 -10.42 14.76 -4.58
C SER A 89 -9.86 13.47 -3.96
N ALA A 90 -9.56 13.50 -2.66
CA ALA A 90 -9.10 12.34 -1.87
C ALA A 90 -9.93 11.06 -2.14
N GLY A 91 -11.20 11.24 -2.49
CA GLY A 91 -12.13 10.18 -2.87
C GLY A 91 -11.83 9.51 -4.21
N ALA A 92 -11.47 10.25 -5.27
CA ALA A 92 -11.32 9.66 -6.60
C ALA A 92 -10.12 8.69 -6.68
N GLY A 93 -8.96 9.09 -6.17
CA GLY A 93 -7.78 8.21 -6.14
C GLY A 93 -8.01 6.97 -5.29
N SER A 94 -8.59 7.14 -4.10
CA SER A 94 -8.96 6.05 -3.20
C SER A 94 -10.00 5.11 -3.82
N ALA A 95 -11.00 5.65 -4.51
CA ALA A 95 -12.04 4.89 -5.22
C ALA A 95 -11.44 4.07 -6.36
N VAL A 96 -10.59 4.67 -7.21
CA VAL A 96 -9.92 3.96 -8.30
C VAL A 96 -9.04 2.82 -7.74
N MET A 97 -8.30 3.06 -6.66
CA MET A 97 -7.52 2.02 -5.98
C MET A 97 -8.40 0.89 -5.45
N ALA A 98 -9.46 1.22 -4.71
CA ALA A 98 -10.38 0.23 -4.15
C ALA A 98 -11.08 -0.58 -5.25
N MET A 99 -11.48 0.05 -6.35
CA MET A 99 -12.05 -0.62 -7.51
C MET A 99 -11.03 -1.53 -8.19
N GLY A 100 -9.80 -1.07 -8.38
CA GLY A 100 -8.72 -1.87 -8.96
C GLY A 100 -8.41 -3.12 -8.14
N PHE A 101 -8.26 -2.99 -6.83
CA PHE A 101 -8.08 -4.15 -5.94
C PHE A 101 -9.33 -5.04 -5.88
N GLY A 102 -10.54 -4.45 -5.95
CA GLY A 102 -11.79 -5.21 -6.00
C GLY A 102 -11.88 -6.12 -7.24
N LEU A 103 -11.55 -5.57 -8.41
CA LEU A 103 -11.46 -6.34 -9.66
C LEU A 103 -10.38 -7.42 -9.57
N LEU A 104 -9.20 -7.10 -9.02
CA LEU A 104 -8.13 -8.06 -8.82
C LEU A 104 -8.59 -9.23 -7.93
N PHE A 105 -9.29 -8.94 -6.83
CA PHE A 105 -9.81 -9.98 -5.93
C PHE A 105 -10.83 -10.88 -6.60
N ILE A 106 -11.72 -10.32 -7.42
CA ILE A 106 -12.68 -11.10 -8.22
C ILE A 106 -11.94 -12.03 -9.20
N VAL A 107 -10.94 -11.51 -9.91
CA VAL A 107 -10.17 -12.31 -10.88
C VAL A 107 -9.38 -13.39 -10.17
N VAL A 108 -8.62 -13.06 -9.14
CA VAL A 108 -7.82 -14.04 -8.36
C VAL A 108 -8.74 -15.08 -7.71
N GLY A 109 -9.86 -14.66 -7.12
CA GLY A 109 -10.87 -15.55 -6.53
C GLY A 109 -11.43 -16.56 -7.52
N ASN A 110 -11.73 -16.13 -8.74
CA ASN A 110 -12.19 -17.01 -9.82
C ASN A 110 -11.13 -18.00 -10.33
N TYR A 111 -9.85 -17.76 -10.04
CA TYR A 111 -8.74 -18.60 -10.47
C TYR A 111 -8.22 -19.51 -9.36
N MET A 112 -8.43 -19.19 -8.08
CA MET A 112 -7.99 -20.03 -6.95
C MET A 112 -8.39 -21.51 -7.06
N PRO A 113 -9.62 -21.89 -7.43
CA PRO A 113 -10.00 -23.31 -7.56
C PRO A 113 -9.26 -24.06 -8.68
N LYS A 114 -8.57 -23.34 -9.58
CA LYS A 114 -7.82 -23.89 -10.72
C LYS A 114 -6.32 -24.02 -10.41
N ILE A 115 -5.89 -23.55 -9.24
CA ILE A 115 -4.50 -23.66 -8.78
C ILE A 115 -4.34 -25.06 -8.19
N ARG A 116 -3.48 -25.88 -8.81
CA ARG A 116 -3.15 -27.20 -8.24
C ARG A 116 -2.18 -27.07 -7.08
N GLN A 117 -2.13 -28.09 -6.22
CA GLN A 117 -1.24 -28.12 -5.07
C GLN A 117 0.21 -27.92 -5.48
N ASN A 118 0.86 -26.94 -4.85
CA ASN A 118 2.22 -26.55 -5.16
C ASN A 118 2.88 -25.82 -3.98
N SER A 119 4.19 -25.60 -4.08
CA SER A 119 5.00 -25.06 -2.97
C SER A 119 4.94 -23.52 -2.85
N PHE A 120 4.39 -22.80 -3.83
CA PHE A 120 4.54 -21.33 -3.96
C PHE A 120 3.25 -20.52 -4.05
N MET A 121 2.26 -20.96 -4.82
CA MET A 121 1.00 -20.26 -5.08
C MET A 121 -0.17 -20.84 -4.29
N GLY A 122 -0.99 -19.97 -3.69
CA GLY A 122 -2.25 -20.36 -3.04
C GLY A 122 -2.21 -20.30 -1.50
N ILE A 123 -3.19 -20.94 -0.87
CA ILE A 123 -3.35 -21.00 0.59
C ILE A 123 -2.41 -22.07 1.15
N ARG A 124 -1.20 -21.65 1.55
CA ARG A 124 -0.11 -22.54 1.98
C ARG A 124 -0.05 -22.65 3.50
N VAL A 125 -0.70 -23.68 4.01
CA VAL A 125 -0.65 -24.06 5.42
C VAL A 125 -0.31 -25.54 5.51
N LYS A 126 0.23 -25.98 6.65
CA LYS A 126 0.82 -27.32 6.82
C LYS A 126 -0.09 -28.42 6.23
N TRP A 127 -1.37 -28.36 6.58
CA TRP A 127 -2.39 -29.34 6.22
C TRP A 127 -2.93 -29.23 4.78
N THR A 128 -2.84 -28.06 4.11
CA THR A 128 -3.20 -27.97 2.68
C THR A 128 -2.09 -28.51 1.79
N LEU A 129 -0.84 -28.42 2.23
CA LEU A 129 0.31 -28.96 1.50
C LEU A 129 0.46 -30.48 1.64
N GLU A 130 -0.29 -31.09 2.56
CA GLU A 130 -0.32 -32.51 2.86
C GLU A 130 -1.47 -33.23 2.16
N ASN A 131 -2.66 -32.60 2.11
CA ASN A 131 -3.87 -33.21 1.60
C ASN A 131 -4.46 -32.43 0.42
N GLU A 132 -4.49 -33.06 -0.77
CA GLU A 132 -5.03 -32.47 -1.99
C GLU A 132 -6.55 -32.18 -1.92
N ALA A 133 -7.31 -32.98 -1.16
CA ALA A 133 -8.73 -32.70 -0.91
C ALA A 133 -8.90 -31.42 -0.07
N ASN A 134 -8.08 -31.24 0.96
CA ASN A 134 -8.08 -30.00 1.76
C ASN A 134 -7.61 -28.80 0.92
N TRP A 135 -6.59 -28.98 0.08
CA TRP A 135 -6.16 -27.97 -0.89
C TRP A 135 -7.33 -27.50 -1.75
N ASN A 136 -8.02 -28.44 -2.42
CA ASN A 136 -9.11 -28.14 -3.34
C ASN A 136 -10.32 -27.52 -2.61
N ALA A 137 -10.67 -28.02 -1.42
CA ALA A 137 -11.76 -27.46 -0.62
C ALA A 137 -11.46 -26.02 -0.18
N SER A 138 -10.24 -25.78 0.32
CA SER A 138 -9.81 -24.47 0.81
C SER A 138 -9.69 -23.44 -0.30
N HIS A 139 -9.19 -23.82 -1.48
CA HIS A 139 -9.11 -22.92 -2.63
C HIS A 139 -10.48 -22.67 -3.27
N ARG A 140 -11.42 -23.62 -3.20
CA ARG A 140 -12.81 -23.41 -3.64
C ARG A 140 -13.54 -22.45 -2.70
N PHE A 141 -13.39 -22.62 -1.39
CA PHE A 141 -13.95 -21.70 -0.40
C PHE A 141 -13.29 -20.32 -0.51
N GLY A 142 -11.96 -20.27 -0.52
CA GLY A 142 -11.19 -19.04 -0.69
C GLY A 142 -11.57 -18.30 -1.97
N GLY A 143 -11.80 -19.01 -3.08
CA GLY A 143 -12.33 -18.46 -4.32
C GLY A 143 -13.60 -17.62 -4.12
N LYS A 144 -14.58 -18.18 -3.40
CA LYS A 144 -15.84 -17.47 -3.10
C LYS A 144 -15.60 -16.26 -2.19
N VAL A 145 -14.78 -16.41 -1.15
CA VAL A 145 -14.46 -15.33 -0.21
C VAL A 145 -13.78 -14.15 -0.92
N TRP A 146 -12.82 -14.44 -1.80
CA TRP A 146 -12.12 -13.40 -2.57
C TRP A 146 -13.03 -12.69 -3.58
N VAL A 147 -13.92 -13.43 -4.26
CA VAL A 147 -14.92 -12.81 -5.14
C VAL A 147 -15.87 -11.92 -4.35
N ALA A 148 -16.39 -12.39 -3.22
CA ALA A 148 -17.25 -11.60 -2.34
C ALA A 148 -16.53 -10.37 -1.78
N GLY A 149 -15.27 -10.52 -1.35
CA GLY A 149 -14.43 -9.41 -0.90
C GLY A 149 -14.17 -8.39 -2.00
N GLY A 150 -13.97 -8.84 -3.24
CA GLY A 150 -13.81 -7.94 -4.37
C GLY A 150 -15.07 -7.12 -4.68
N PHE A 151 -16.26 -7.73 -4.61
CA PHE A 151 -17.52 -6.98 -4.68
C PHE A 151 -17.71 -6.02 -3.50
N ALA A 152 -17.29 -6.40 -2.30
CA ALA A 152 -17.31 -5.52 -1.14
C ALA A 152 -16.37 -4.30 -1.33
N CYS A 153 -15.19 -4.48 -1.93
CA CYS A 153 -14.33 -3.36 -2.31
C CYS A 153 -14.95 -2.45 -3.38
N LEU A 154 -15.63 -3.03 -4.38
CA LEU A 154 -16.32 -2.25 -5.42
C LEU A 154 -17.48 -1.44 -4.84
N ALA A 155 -18.30 -2.04 -3.98
CA ALA A 155 -19.36 -1.32 -3.27
C ALA A 155 -18.78 -0.28 -2.29
N GLY A 156 -17.68 -0.64 -1.62
CA GLY A 156 -16.96 0.24 -0.71
C GLY A 156 -16.41 1.49 -1.40
N ALA A 157 -16.04 1.40 -2.67
CA ALA A 157 -15.57 2.56 -3.45
C ALA A 157 -16.64 3.66 -3.65
N MET A 158 -17.92 3.34 -3.43
CA MET A 158 -19.02 4.32 -3.46
C MET A 158 -19.27 5.00 -2.10
N LEU A 159 -18.56 4.58 -1.05
CA LEU A 159 -18.70 5.13 0.30
C LEU A 159 -17.78 6.34 0.52
N PRO A 160 -18.06 7.18 1.55
CA PRO A 160 -17.14 8.23 1.96
C PRO A 160 -15.75 7.68 2.30
N VAL A 161 -14.70 8.46 2.03
CA VAL A 161 -13.28 8.06 2.22
C VAL A 161 -12.99 7.51 3.63
N LYS A 162 -13.61 8.11 4.67
CA LYS A 162 -13.49 7.63 6.05
C LYS A 162 -13.97 6.17 6.20
N ALA A 163 -15.10 5.81 5.58
CA ALA A 163 -15.63 4.46 5.61
C ALA A 163 -14.77 3.49 4.77
N MET A 164 -14.26 3.94 3.62
CA MET A 164 -13.33 3.16 2.80
C MET A 164 -12.07 2.76 3.56
N GLY A 165 -11.52 3.68 4.36
CA GLY A 165 -10.36 3.44 5.22
C GLY A 165 -10.55 2.30 6.23
N VAL A 166 -11.79 1.94 6.56
CA VAL A 166 -12.12 0.81 7.45
C VAL A 166 -12.51 -0.43 6.65
N VAL A 167 -13.36 -0.27 5.62
CA VAL A 167 -13.87 -1.39 4.81
C VAL A 167 -12.72 -2.14 4.13
N PHE A 168 -11.76 -1.43 3.54
CA PHE A 168 -10.67 -2.08 2.80
C PHE A 168 -9.77 -2.97 3.69
N PRO A 169 -9.27 -2.52 4.85
CA PRO A 169 -8.55 -3.39 5.79
C PRO A 169 -9.37 -4.59 6.27
N VAL A 170 -10.66 -4.39 6.58
CA VAL A 170 -11.54 -5.49 7.05
C VAL A 170 -11.69 -6.55 5.96
N VAL A 171 -11.92 -6.14 4.71
CA VAL A 171 -11.98 -7.06 3.57
C VAL A 171 -10.65 -7.78 3.40
N LEU A 172 -9.52 -7.06 3.45
CA LEU A 172 -8.18 -7.63 3.29
C LEU A 172 -7.89 -8.72 4.34
N VAL A 173 -8.18 -8.43 5.61
CA VAL A 173 -8.04 -9.39 6.71
C VAL A 173 -8.96 -10.60 6.50
N THR A 174 -10.21 -10.36 6.08
CA THR A 174 -11.18 -11.44 5.85
C THR A 174 -10.75 -12.37 4.73
N VAL A 175 -10.34 -11.83 3.57
CA VAL A 175 -9.91 -12.64 2.42
C VAL A 175 -8.61 -13.40 2.68
N ALA A 176 -7.77 -12.91 3.60
CA ALA A 176 -6.55 -13.60 4.03
C ALA A 176 -6.82 -14.69 5.07
N LEU A 177 -7.60 -14.38 6.12
CA LEU A 177 -7.76 -15.26 7.28
C LEU A 177 -8.88 -16.29 7.13
N ALA A 178 -10.01 -15.94 6.51
CA ALA A 178 -11.14 -16.86 6.40
C ALA A 178 -10.79 -18.17 5.67
N PRO A 179 -10.03 -18.16 4.55
CA PRO A 179 -9.65 -19.41 3.88
C PRO A 179 -8.69 -20.27 4.72
N ILE A 180 -7.82 -19.64 5.52
CA ILE A 180 -6.92 -20.33 6.44
C ILE A 180 -7.71 -20.99 7.57
N ALA A 181 -8.67 -20.27 8.16
CA ALA A 181 -9.55 -20.79 9.21
C ALA A 181 -10.40 -21.96 8.72
N TYR A 182 -11.01 -21.83 7.53
CA TYR A 182 -11.76 -22.92 6.89
C TYR A 182 -10.87 -24.14 6.67
N SER A 183 -9.66 -23.92 6.19
CA SER A 183 -8.71 -25.00 5.94
C SER A 183 -8.30 -25.76 7.21
N TYR A 184 -8.11 -25.04 8.32
CA TYR A 184 -7.85 -25.63 9.63
C TYR A 184 -9.03 -26.49 10.09
N TYR A 185 -10.26 -25.95 10.00
CA TYR A 185 -11.48 -26.68 10.34
C TYR A 185 -11.60 -27.96 9.50
N TYR A 186 -11.41 -27.86 8.18
CA TYR A 186 -11.45 -29.00 7.27
C TYR A 186 -10.41 -30.08 7.63
N SER A 187 -9.20 -29.68 8.04
CA SER A 187 -8.15 -30.63 8.46
C SER A 187 -8.51 -31.39 9.75
N LYS A 188 -9.22 -30.73 10.68
CA LYS A 188 -9.61 -31.30 11.97
C LYS A 188 -10.79 -32.25 11.86
N THR A 189 -11.65 -32.06 10.86
CA THR A 189 -12.78 -32.95 10.59
C THR A 189 -12.39 -34.25 9.89
N GLN A 190 -11.16 -34.37 9.37
CA GLN A 190 -10.70 -35.59 8.72
C GLN A 190 -10.23 -36.65 9.73
N PRO A 191 -10.49 -37.96 9.47
CA PRO A 191 -9.98 -39.05 10.29
C PRO A 191 -8.44 -39.00 10.39
N ALA A 192 -7.89 -39.36 11.56
CA ALA A 192 -6.44 -39.36 11.80
C ALA A 192 -5.62 -40.19 10.78
N ALA A 193 -6.25 -41.17 10.11
CA ALA A 193 -5.65 -41.98 9.07
C ALA A 193 -5.43 -41.25 7.72
N GLU A 194 -6.23 -40.22 7.42
CA GLU A 194 -6.08 -39.38 6.20
C GLU A 194 -5.26 -38.10 6.46
N GLN A 195 -4.97 -37.81 7.73
CA GLN A 195 -4.02 -36.77 8.09
C GLN A 195 -2.62 -37.25 7.69
N ALA A 196 -2.15 -36.83 6.51
CA ALA A 196 -0.77 -37.02 6.14
C ALA A 196 0.10 -36.20 7.12
N VAL A 197 0.57 -36.86 8.19
CA VAL A 197 1.47 -36.27 9.18
C VAL A 197 2.76 -35.91 8.46
N SER A 198 2.90 -34.67 7.97
CA SER A 198 4.22 -34.28 7.45
C SER A 198 5.22 -34.28 8.60
N ALA A 199 6.40 -34.82 8.28
CA ALA A 199 7.58 -34.66 9.09
C ALA A 199 7.69 -33.18 9.51
N PRO A 200 7.89 -32.88 10.81
CA PRO A 200 7.98 -31.51 11.27
C PRO A 200 9.02 -30.74 10.46
N LEU A 201 8.66 -29.54 9.96
CA LEU A 201 9.58 -28.68 9.22
C LEU A 201 10.93 -28.61 9.97
N PRO A 202 12.07 -28.75 9.28
CA PRO A 202 13.38 -28.68 9.91
C PRO A 202 13.53 -27.35 10.66
N LEU A 203 14.21 -27.40 11.81
CA LEU A 203 14.26 -26.26 12.75
C LEU A 203 14.73 -24.96 12.10
N TRP A 204 15.66 -25.02 11.14
CA TRP A 204 16.17 -23.84 10.43
C TRP A 204 15.10 -23.15 9.57
N GLN A 205 14.17 -23.89 8.95
CA GLN A 205 13.05 -23.30 8.18
C GLN A 205 12.03 -22.64 9.10
N LYS A 206 11.74 -23.24 10.26
CA LYS A 206 10.89 -22.61 11.30
C LYS A 206 11.54 -21.35 11.86
N ARG A 207 12.85 -21.39 12.12
CA ARG A 207 13.64 -20.22 12.58
C ARG A 207 13.67 -19.14 11.51
N ALA A 208 13.91 -19.49 10.24
CA ALA A 208 13.91 -18.56 9.12
C ALA A 208 12.52 -17.92 8.92
N ALA A 209 11.44 -18.71 8.95
CA ALA A 209 10.09 -18.17 8.84
C ALA A 209 9.75 -17.22 10.01
N ARG A 210 10.12 -17.59 11.24
CA ARG A 210 9.95 -16.70 12.42
C ARG A 210 10.80 -15.43 12.28
N ALA A 211 12.03 -15.54 11.79
CA ALA A 211 12.91 -14.40 11.57
C ALA A 211 12.36 -13.47 10.48
N ILE A 212 11.81 -14.01 9.39
CA ILE A 212 11.16 -13.22 8.33
C ILE A 212 9.92 -12.52 8.87
N VAL A 213 9.05 -13.23 9.59
CA VAL A 213 7.85 -12.63 10.20
C VAL A 213 8.23 -11.54 11.21
N ALA A 214 9.24 -11.80 12.05
CA ALA A 214 9.75 -10.82 13.00
C ALA A 214 10.35 -9.61 12.29
N ALA A 215 11.14 -9.82 11.23
CA ALA A 215 11.72 -8.73 10.43
C ALA A 215 10.64 -7.88 9.76
N VAL A 216 9.62 -8.51 9.16
CA VAL A 216 8.48 -7.80 8.56
C VAL A 216 7.71 -7.03 9.63
N ALA A 217 7.47 -7.63 10.81
CA ALA A 217 6.81 -6.94 11.91
C ALA A 217 7.64 -5.75 12.42
N VAL A 218 8.96 -5.91 12.55
CA VAL A 218 9.88 -4.83 12.94
C VAL A 218 9.88 -3.71 11.91
N ILE A 219 9.95 -4.03 10.61
CA ILE A 219 9.88 -3.03 9.54
C ILE A 219 8.53 -2.32 9.56
N ALA A 220 7.42 -3.05 9.71
CA ALA A 220 6.09 -2.46 9.78
C ALA A 220 5.94 -1.52 10.98
N VAL A 221 6.38 -1.94 12.17
CA VAL A 221 6.38 -1.10 13.38
C VAL A 221 7.28 0.12 13.18
N TRP A 222 8.47 -0.07 12.61
CA TRP A 222 9.39 1.03 12.31
C TRP A 222 8.75 2.04 11.35
N THR A 223 8.18 1.62 10.23
CA THR A 223 7.50 2.51 9.27
C THR A 223 6.30 3.25 9.88
N LEU A 224 5.57 2.60 10.79
CA LEU A 224 4.44 3.23 11.50
C LEU A 224 4.88 4.30 12.51
N LEU A 225 6.09 4.19 13.03
CA LEU A 225 6.61 5.03 14.12
C LEU A 225 7.79 5.92 13.71
N SER A 226 8.31 5.77 12.49
CA SER A 226 9.39 6.59 11.93
C SER A 226 8.82 7.85 11.28
N GLY A 227 9.52 8.97 11.40
CA GLY A 227 9.09 10.21 10.77
C GLY A 227 9.60 11.39 11.58
N SER A 228 10.22 12.33 10.87
CA SER A 228 10.72 13.57 11.43
C SER A 228 10.66 14.66 10.39
N THR A 229 10.48 15.88 10.86
CA THR A 229 10.71 17.11 10.12
C THR A 229 11.84 17.89 10.77
N GLU A 230 12.73 18.43 9.95
CA GLU A 230 13.70 19.45 10.34
C GLU A 230 13.45 20.69 9.48
N ILE A 231 13.50 21.87 10.07
CA ILE A 231 13.29 23.13 9.33
C ILE A 231 14.64 23.81 9.20
N VAL A 232 15.11 23.93 7.96
CA VAL A 232 16.34 24.63 7.60
C VAL A 232 15.97 26.04 7.14
N TYR A 233 16.57 27.04 7.75
CA TYR A 233 16.30 28.44 7.47
C TYR A 233 17.44 29.04 6.63
N ASP A 234 17.13 29.44 5.40
CA ASP A 234 18.04 30.20 4.54
C ASP A 234 17.74 31.71 4.64
N SER A 235 18.47 32.51 3.88
CA SER A 235 18.31 33.97 3.84
C SER A 235 17.03 34.45 3.14
N ALA A 236 16.49 33.69 2.19
CA ALA A 236 15.32 34.08 1.37
C ALA A 236 14.13 33.12 1.47
N SER A 237 14.34 31.93 2.02
CA SER A 237 13.34 30.86 2.15
C SER A 237 13.61 30.01 3.38
N PHE A 238 12.62 29.21 3.77
CA PHE A 238 12.85 28.06 4.65
C PHE A 238 12.47 26.76 3.92
N THR A 239 13.13 25.67 4.29
CA THR A 239 12.84 24.33 3.78
C THR A 239 12.47 23.42 4.94
N VAL A 240 11.31 22.76 4.82
CA VAL A 240 10.90 21.68 5.71
C VAL A 240 11.40 20.37 5.10
N GLU A 241 12.48 19.84 5.66
CA GLU A 241 13.02 18.54 5.28
C GLU A 241 12.22 17.44 5.98
N ALA A 242 11.59 16.55 5.19
CA ALA A 242 10.66 15.55 5.72
C ALA A 242 11.15 14.13 5.46
N SER A 243 11.34 13.36 6.54
CA SER A 243 11.77 11.97 6.44
C SER A 243 10.72 11.11 5.72
N GLY A 244 11.09 10.55 4.56
CA GLY A 244 10.25 9.65 3.78
C GLY A 244 9.15 10.35 2.97
N TRP A 245 9.18 11.68 2.86
CA TRP A 245 8.27 12.47 2.04
C TRP A 245 9.03 13.55 1.26
N GLU A 246 8.33 14.29 0.39
CA GLU A 246 8.92 15.42 -0.35
C GLU A 246 9.16 16.61 0.57
N ASP A 247 10.31 17.26 0.42
CA ASP A 247 10.66 18.47 1.13
C ASP A 247 9.84 19.66 0.62
N LEU A 248 9.52 20.60 1.51
CA LEU A 248 8.75 21.79 1.20
C LEU A 248 9.61 23.05 1.37
N THR A 249 9.95 23.70 0.27
CA THR A 249 10.65 25.00 0.29
C THR A 249 9.66 26.13 0.05
N VAL A 250 9.66 27.13 0.94
CA VAL A 250 8.77 28.30 0.86
C VAL A 250 9.59 29.58 0.98
N PRO A 251 9.59 30.46 -0.04
CA PRO A 251 10.17 31.79 0.04
C PRO A 251 9.45 32.67 1.07
N TYR A 252 10.19 33.46 1.86
CA TYR A 252 9.57 34.35 2.84
C TYR A 252 8.68 35.41 2.20
N SER A 253 9.00 35.85 0.97
CA SER A 253 8.18 36.79 0.19
C SER A 253 6.79 36.27 -0.17
N GLU A 254 6.57 34.96 -0.10
CA GLU A 254 5.27 34.33 -0.36
C GLU A 254 4.43 34.19 0.90
N ILE A 255 4.92 34.59 2.07
CA ILE A 255 4.22 34.46 3.35
C ILE A 255 3.61 35.82 3.70
N ALA A 256 2.29 35.85 3.80
CA ALA A 256 1.54 37.04 4.19
C ALA A 256 1.36 37.15 5.72
N ALA A 257 1.20 36.01 6.42
CA ALA A 257 1.04 35.99 7.87
C ALA A 257 1.57 34.69 8.49
N VAL A 258 2.04 34.80 9.74
CA VAL A 258 2.49 33.69 10.59
C VAL A 258 1.69 33.77 11.89
N GLU A 259 0.97 32.71 12.23
CA GLU A 259 0.11 32.67 13.42
C GLU A 259 0.31 31.38 14.22
N TYR A 260 0.45 31.53 15.53
CA TYR A 260 0.41 30.41 16.45
C TYR A 260 -1.04 30.04 16.77
N LEU A 261 -1.41 28.77 16.56
CA LEU A 261 -2.73 28.23 16.88
C LEU A 261 -2.62 27.21 18.02
N PRO A 262 -3.21 27.46 19.20
CA PRO A 262 -3.35 26.45 20.23
C PRO A 262 -4.30 25.34 19.75
N ALA A 263 -4.17 24.14 20.33
CA ALA A 263 -4.94 22.95 19.91
C ALA A 263 -6.45 23.15 19.75
N GLU A 264 -7.07 24.00 20.57
CA GLU A 264 -8.50 24.31 20.55
C GLU A 264 -8.94 25.15 19.34
N ASP A 265 -8.02 25.95 18.79
CA ASP A 265 -8.27 26.84 17.65
C ASP A 265 -7.89 26.18 16.32
N VAL A 266 -7.22 25.03 16.35
CA VAL A 266 -6.87 24.28 15.13
C VAL A 266 -8.13 23.62 14.57
N PRO A 267 -8.59 24.01 13.37
CA PRO A 267 -9.78 23.40 12.77
C PRO A 267 -9.61 21.90 12.53
N GLU A 268 -10.73 21.19 12.39
CA GLU A 268 -10.68 19.78 12.03
C GLU A 268 -9.82 19.55 10.79
N THR A 269 -8.96 18.54 10.86
CA THR A 269 -7.96 18.24 9.83
C THR A 269 -8.60 17.97 8.45
N GLY A 270 -9.86 17.52 8.43
CA GLY A 270 -10.55 17.16 7.18
C GLY A 270 -9.95 15.92 6.54
N MET A 271 -9.90 15.89 5.20
CA MET A 271 -9.41 14.76 4.42
C MET A 271 -8.00 15.00 3.89
N ARG A 272 -7.11 14.01 4.05
CA ARG A 272 -5.83 13.97 3.35
C ARG A 272 -6.05 13.64 1.88
N THR A 273 -5.60 14.48 0.97
CA THR A 273 -5.75 14.31 -0.48
C THR A 273 -4.56 13.58 -1.09
N TYR A 274 -3.35 13.87 -0.62
CA TYR A 274 -2.12 13.20 -1.03
C TYR A 274 -1.06 13.42 0.04
N GLY A 275 -0.32 12.40 0.48
CA GLY A 275 0.58 12.61 1.61
C GLY A 275 1.07 11.34 2.28
N LEU A 276 2.06 11.50 3.14
CA LEU A 276 2.52 10.47 4.07
C LEU A 276 1.87 10.66 5.44
N GLY A 277 1.18 9.64 5.93
CA GLY A 277 0.60 9.62 7.27
C GLY A 277 0.92 8.31 7.99
N ASN A 278 1.37 8.40 9.24
CA ASN A 278 1.49 7.26 10.14
C ASN A 278 1.10 7.67 11.56
N LEU A 279 1.46 6.88 12.58
CA LEU A 279 1.08 7.18 13.97
C LEU A 279 1.89 8.32 14.60
N ARG A 280 2.91 8.82 13.90
CA ARG A 280 3.82 9.86 14.37
C ARG A 280 3.68 11.17 13.60
N VAL A 281 3.49 11.11 12.29
CA VAL A 281 3.52 12.29 11.41
C VAL A 281 2.41 12.29 10.37
N SER A 282 2.06 13.50 9.94
CA SER A 282 1.05 13.81 8.96
C SER A 282 1.57 14.86 7.97
N PHE A 283 2.12 14.39 6.85
CA PHE A 283 2.69 15.22 5.77
C PHE A 283 1.84 15.20 4.50
N GLY A 284 1.82 16.31 3.77
CA GLY A 284 1.27 16.42 2.43
C GLY A 284 0.08 17.37 2.32
N TYR A 285 -0.80 17.09 1.38
CA TYR A 285 -1.94 17.89 0.98
C TYR A 285 -3.22 17.41 1.65
N PHE A 286 -4.02 18.36 2.09
CA PHE A 286 -5.26 18.15 2.84
C PHE A 286 -6.35 19.09 2.33
N SER A 287 -7.59 18.75 2.66
CA SER A 287 -8.73 19.64 2.45
C SER A 287 -9.75 19.57 3.58
N ASN A 288 -10.21 20.74 4.02
CA ASN A 288 -11.27 20.90 5.01
C ASN A 288 -12.14 22.13 4.68
N GLU A 289 -13.23 22.31 5.43
CA GLU A 289 -14.15 23.44 5.24
C GLU A 289 -13.52 24.79 5.63
N ALA A 290 -12.60 24.80 6.59
CA ALA A 290 -12.00 26.02 7.12
C ALA A 290 -10.91 26.64 6.21
N TYR A 291 -10.08 25.80 5.60
CA TYR A 291 -8.89 26.20 4.84
C TYR A 291 -8.97 25.86 3.35
N GLY A 292 -10.02 25.18 2.89
CA GLY A 292 -10.09 24.70 1.51
C GLY A 292 -9.01 23.66 1.27
N SER A 293 -8.16 23.82 0.25
CA SER A 293 -6.97 22.96 0.02
C SER A 293 -5.74 23.58 0.70
N TYR A 294 -5.05 22.80 1.52
CA TYR A 294 -3.90 23.27 2.30
C TYR A 294 -2.80 22.21 2.41
N ILE A 295 -1.58 22.66 2.70
CA ILE A 295 -0.41 21.79 2.93
C ILE A 295 -0.19 21.65 4.43
N ARG A 296 0.23 20.47 4.87
CA ARG A 296 0.46 20.17 6.28
C ARG A 296 1.73 19.37 6.47
N TYR A 297 2.58 19.81 7.40
CA TYR A 297 3.75 19.09 7.89
C TYR A 297 3.72 19.10 9.42
N THR A 298 3.08 18.09 10.01
CA THR A 298 2.89 18.05 11.46
C THR A 298 3.18 16.68 12.08
N TYR A 299 3.67 16.66 13.31
CA TYR A 299 3.64 15.55 14.24
C TYR A 299 2.27 15.39 14.88
N ASP A 300 1.87 14.14 15.10
CA ASP A 300 0.62 13.79 15.77
C ASP A 300 0.69 13.95 17.30
N SER A 301 1.91 14.01 17.87
CA SER A 301 2.21 14.18 19.30
C SER A 301 1.91 15.59 19.84
N CYS A 302 1.89 16.60 18.97
CA CYS A 302 1.58 17.98 19.30
C CYS A 302 0.31 18.39 18.53
N LYS A 303 -0.66 19.02 19.21
CA LYS A 303 -1.89 19.50 18.56
C LYS A 303 -1.81 20.98 18.19
N ASP A 304 -1.00 21.74 18.91
CA ASP A 304 -0.66 23.12 18.57
C ASP A 304 0.03 23.18 17.21
N CYS A 305 -0.28 24.20 16.42
CA CYS A 305 0.20 24.35 15.06
C CYS A 305 0.61 25.81 14.79
N VAL A 306 1.53 25.99 13.85
CA VAL A 306 1.83 27.27 13.21
C VAL A 306 1.11 27.31 11.87
N ARG A 307 0.24 28.30 11.69
CA ARG A 307 -0.43 28.58 10.43
C ARG A 307 0.35 29.63 9.66
N LEU A 308 0.74 29.28 8.44
CA LEU A 308 1.29 30.22 7.48
C LEU A 308 0.23 30.49 6.41
N THR A 309 -0.14 31.75 6.26
CA THR A 309 -1.00 32.20 5.17
C THR A 309 -0.12 32.72 4.05
N ARG A 310 -0.20 32.13 2.86
CA ARG A 310 0.57 32.58 1.69
C ARG A 310 -0.11 33.77 1.02
N THR A 311 0.65 34.53 0.24
CA THR A 311 0.16 35.70 -0.51
C THR A 311 -0.88 35.36 -1.57
N ASP A 312 -0.91 34.12 -2.04
CA ASP A 312 -1.94 33.57 -2.93
C ASP A 312 -3.21 33.08 -2.19
N GLY A 313 -3.25 33.22 -0.85
CA GLY A 313 -4.34 32.78 0.02
C GLY A 313 -4.27 31.30 0.43
N SER A 314 -3.30 30.53 -0.05
CA SER A 314 -3.13 29.13 0.36
C SER A 314 -2.56 29.02 1.79
N THR A 315 -2.92 27.94 2.49
CA THR A 315 -2.53 27.72 3.88
C THR A 315 -1.47 26.62 4.00
N ILE A 316 -0.47 26.82 4.84
CA ILE A 316 0.47 25.80 5.29
C ILE A 316 0.36 25.65 6.80
N LEU A 317 0.24 24.41 7.28
CA LEU A 317 0.17 24.08 8.70
C LEU A 317 1.44 23.32 9.11
N LEU A 318 2.20 23.86 10.07
CA LEU A 318 3.44 23.27 10.58
C LEU A 318 3.33 23.00 12.08
N ASN A 319 4.05 22.01 12.61
CA ASN A 319 4.31 21.95 14.05
C ASN A 319 5.62 21.21 14.37
N GLY A 320 6.08 21.37 15.61
CA GLY A 320 7.17 20.59 16.17
C GLY A 320 6.67 19.31 16.87
N PRO A 321 7.58 18.46 17.34
CA PRO A 321 7.23 17.25 18.09
C PRO A 321 6.51 17.54 19.42
N ASP A 322 6.67 18.75 19.97
CA ASP A 322 6.05 19.24 21.20
C ASP A 322 5.72 20.73 21.10
N GLN A 323 5.05 21.26 22.13
CA GLN A 323 4.60 22.65 22.17
C GLN A 323 5.75 23.66 22.13
N ALA A 324 6.87 23.37 22.80
CA ALA A 324 8.02 24.27 22.85
C ALA A 324 8.69 24.37 21.47
N ALA A 325 8.85 23.25 20.78
CA ALA A 325 9.34 23.21 19.41
C ALA A 325 8.38 23.93 18.44
N THR A 326 7.06 23.75 18.57
CA THR A 326 6.07 24.49 17.76
C THR A 326 6.18 26.00 17.97
N ARG A 327 6.36 26.47 19.21
CA ARG A 327 6.56 27.89 19.50
C ARG A 327 7.85 28.42 18.88
N ALA A 328 8.96 27.69 19.04
CA ALA A 328 10.24 28.07 18.44
C ALA A 328 10.16 28.21 16.91
N ILE A 329 9.40 27.33 16.24
CA ILE A 329 9.14 27.43 14.80
C ILE A 329 8.38 28.73 14.48
N CYS A 330 7.34 29.07 15.26
CA CYS A 330 6.56 30.28 15.07
C CYS A 330 7.42 31.54 15.23
N ASP A 331 8.19 31.61 16.31
CA ASP A 331 9.03 32.77 16.64
C ASP A 331 10.11 32.98 15.56
N ALA A 332 10.77 31.89 15.14
CA ALA A 332 11.80 31.94 14.10
C ALA A 332 11.25 32.39 12.74
N LEU A 333 10.02 32.00 12.39
CA LEU A 333 9.36 32.40 11.15
C LEU A 333 8.86 33.85 11.22
N ALA A 334 8.28 34.27 12.34
CA ALA A 334 7.80 35.65 12.52
C ALA A 334 8.95 36.67 12.36
N GLU A 335 10.11 36.40 12.99
CA GLU A 335 11.31 37.25 12.89
C GLU A 335 11.79 37.43 11.44
N ARG A 336 11.68 36.37 10.61
CA ARG A 336 12.20 36.36 9.23
C ARG A 336 11.23 36.91 8.19
N VAL A 337 9.94 36.77 8.44
CA VAL A 337 8.88 37.33 7.59
C VAL A 337 8.70 38.83 7.85
N GLY A 338 9.12 39.32 9.02
CA GLY A 338 9.12 40.74 9.34
C GLY A 338 7.79 41.23 9.91
N ASN A 339 7.15 40.41 10.77
CA ASN A 339 5.97 40.79 11.55
C ASN A 339 6.31 41.00 13.03
#